data_AF-A0A516V3B6-F1
#
_entry.id   AF-A0A516V3B6-F1
#
_cell.length_a   1.000
_cell.length_b   1.000
_cell.length_c   1.000
_cell.angle_alpha   90.00
_cell.angle_beta   90.00
_cell.angle_gamma   90.00
#
_symmetry.space_group_name_H-M   'P 1'
#
loop_
_entity.id
_entity.type
_entity.pdbx_description
1 polymer ?
#
loop_
_entity_poly.entity_id
_entity_poly.type
_entity_poly.pdbx_seq_one_letter_code
_entity_poly.pdbx_strand_id
1 'polypeptide(L)'
;MKNKIGPTLETERLLLRVPQIGDFERYAEMLADDSSRHIGGPLSRHDAWRRFLQMPGAWVVQGFAMFSVVEKATGRWMGQAGPWFPDGWLGTEVGYSFHMDARGKGYATEACAATMDYAFDTLGWDEVIHSISPENTASQAVAQRLGSRNRGPGKLPPPLDAHAIDVWGQTREEWAENRKRFA
;
A
#
# COMPACT_ATOMS: atom_id res chain seq x y z
N MET A 1 -12.67 2.54 27.38
CA MET A 1 -11.31 2.50 26.80
C MET A 1 -11.46 2.13 25.34
N LYS A 2 -10.96 2.93 24.39
CA LYS A 2 -11.02 2.56 22.97
C LYS A 2 -10.00 1.45 22.74
N ASN A 3 -10.43 0.24 22.42
CA ASN A 3 -9.51 -0.83 22.01
C ASN A 3 -8.69 -0.31 20.82
N LYS A 4 -7.37 -0.31 20.95
CA LYS A 4 -6.47 0.10 19.87
C LYS A 4 -6.51 -0.98 18.79
N ILE A 5 -7.11 -0.67 17.65
CA ILE A 5 -7.12 -1.55 16.48
C ILE A 5 -5.79 -1.36 15.77
N GLY A 6 -5.08 -2.47 15.53
CA GLY A 6 -3.81 -2.51 14.81
C GLY A 6 -2.64 -1.75 15.47
N PRO A 7 -1.42 -1.91 14.95
CA PRO A 7 -0.24 -1.20 15.44
C PRO A 7 -0.16 0.22 14.87
N THR A 8 0.87 0.93 15.30
CA THR A 8 1.32 2.19 14.70
C THR A 8 2.77 2.01 14.34
N LEU A 9 3.14 2.33 13.10
CA LEU A 9 4.54 2.32 12.65
C LEU A 9 5.00 3.75 12.49
N GLU A 10 6.27 3.99 12.77
CA GLU A 10 6.89 5.30 12.61
C GLU A 10 8.17 5.17 11.80
N THR A 11 8.36 6.11 10.90
CA THR A 11 9.62 6.31 10.18
C THR A 11 10.17 7.69 10.54
N GLU A 12 11.22 8.14 9.86
CA GLU A 12 11.73 9.51 10.04
C GLU A 12 10.64 10.56 9.82
N ARG A 13 9.89 10.46 8.72
CA ARG A 13 8.95 11.51 8.28
C ARG A 13 7.48 11.13 8.40
N LEU A 14 7.17 9.84 8.58
CA LEU A 14 5.81 9.32 8.44
C LEU A 14 5.32 8.61 9.70
N LEU A 15 4.04 8.77 9.97
CA LEU A 15 3.25 8.00 10.91
C LEU A 15 2.31 7.10 10.10
N LEU A 16 2.42 5.79 10.27
CA LEU A 16 1.55 4.80 9.64
C LEU A 16 0.62 4.24 10.70
N ARG A 17 -0.69 4.36 10.48
CA ARG A 17 -1.72 3.90 11.43
C ARG A 17 -2.95 3.38 10.72
N VAL A 18 -3.77 2.63 11.45
CA VAL A 18 -5.10 2.23 10.96
C VAL A 18 -5.87 3.47 10.47
N PRO A 19 -6.54 3.40 9.30
CA PRO A 19 -7.31 4.52 8.77
C PRO A 19 -8.36 5.04 9.74
N GLN A 20 -8.57 6.36 9.73
CA GLN A 20 -9.51 7.07 10.58
C GLN A 20 -10.41 7.93 9.72
N ILE A 21 -11.62 8.22 10.22
CA ILE A 21 -12.63 8.95 9.44
C ILE A 21 -12.14 10.27 8.82
N GLY A 22 -11.23 10.98 9.49
CA GLY A 22 -10.66 12.24 9.00
C GLY A 22 -9.79 12.11 7.74
N ASP A 23 -9.36 10.89 7.40
CA ASP A 23 -8.54 10.63 6.20
C ASP A 23 -9.37 10.64 4.91
N PHE A 24 -10.69 10.44 5.03
CA PHE A 24 -11.53 10.16 3.88
C PHE A 24 -11.54 11.30 2.85
N GLU A 25 -11.46 12.56 3.30
CA GLU A 25 -11.53 13.70 2.38
C GLU A 25 -10.43 13.63 1.31
N ARG A 26 -9.18 13.43 1.74
CA ARG A 26 -8.03 13.34 0.84
C ARG A 26 -7.96 11.99 0.13
N TYR A 27 -8.47 10.93 0.74
CA TYR A 27 -8.63 9.65 0.06
C TYR A 27 -9.58 9.75 -1.14
N ALA A 28 -10.71 10.43 -0.96
CA ALA A 28 -11.68 10.68 -2.02
C ALA A 28 -11.12 11.61 -3.10
N GLU A 29 -10.42 12.68 -2.71
CA GLU A 29 -9.68 13.56 -3.65
C GLU A 29 -8.71 12.74 -4.51
N MET A 30 -7.90 11.87 -3.89
CA MET A 30 -6.94 11.04 -4.59
C MET A 30 -7.58 10.09 -5.61
N LEU A 31 -8.70 9.46 -5.25
CA LEU A 31 -9.37 8.49 -6.13
C LEU A 31 -10.27 9.14 -7.18
N ALA A 32 -10.63 10.41 -7.05
CA ALA A 32 -11.36 11.14 -8.08
C ALA A 32 -10.45 11.56 -9.25
N ASP A 33 -9.14 11.69 -9.01
CA ASP A 33 -8.17 12.13 -10.01
C ASP A 33 -7.83 11.00 -11.03
N ASP A 34 -7.68 11.37 -12.30
CA ASP A 34 -7.38 10.44 -13.40
C ASP A 34 -6.06 9.66 -13.22
N SER A 35 -5.13 10.19 -12.43
CA SER A 35 -3.89 9.47 -12.12
C SER A 35 -4.11 8.23 -11.24
N SER A 36 -5.30 8.04 -10.68
CA SER A 36 -5.70 6.83 -9.97
C SER A 36 -6.08 5.65 -10.88
N ARG A 37 -6.03 5.80 -12.22
CA ARG A 37 -6.37 4.74 -13.20
C ARG A 37 -5.66 3.41 -12.97
N HIS A 38 -4.42 3.42 -12.50
CA HIS A 38 -3.64 2.20 -12.24
C HIS A 38 -3.93 1.55 -10.88
N ILE A 39 -4.77 2.17 -10.05
CA ILE A 39 -5.19 1.65 -8.74
C ILE A 39 -6.71 1.49 -8.67
N GLY A 40 -7.39 1.41 -9.82
CA GLY A 40 -8.84 1.16 -9.91
C GLY A 40 -9.72 2.40 -9.79
N GLY A 41 -9.21 3.59 -10.12
CA GLY A 41 -10.01 4.79 -10.33
C GLY A 41 -10.02 5.26 -11.80
N PRO A 42 -10.45 6.50 -12.08
CA PRO A 42 -11.09 7.42 -11.14
C PRO A 42 -12.42 6.86 -10.59
N LEU A 43 -12.76 7.21 -9.36
CA LEU A 43 -13.98 6.76 -8.67
C LEU A 43 -14.85 7.94 -8.25
N SER A 44 -16.16 7.68 -8.21
CA SER A 44 -17.09 8.57 -7.52
C SER A 44 -16.76 8.61 -6.02
N ARG A 45 -17.08 9.72 -5.35
CA ARG A 45 -16.91 9.82 -3.88
C ARG A 45 -17.67 8.72 -3.13
N HIS A 46 -18.83 8.30 -3.63
CA HIS A 46 -19.62 7.20 -3.07
C HIS A 46 -18.88 5.86 -3.15
N ASP A 47 -18.21 5.57 -4.26
CA ASP A 47 -17.46 4.33 -4.43
C ASP A 47 -16.14 4.35 -3.65
N ALA A 48 -15.48 5.52 -3.63
CA ALA A 48 -14.32 5.75 -2.78
C ALA A 48 -14.65 5.54 -1.30
N TRP A 49 -15.85 5.94 -0.83
CA TRP A 49 -16.29 5.71 0.55
C TRP A 49 -16.35 4.22 0.89
N ARG A 50 -16.97 3.40 0.03
CA ARG A 50 -17.06 1.96 0.23
C ARG A 50 -15.68 1.31 0.28
N ARG A 51 -14.78 1.71 -0.63
CA ARG A 51 -13.39 1.23 -0.65
C ARG A 51 -12.59 1.67 0.58
N PHE A 52 -12.78 2.92 1.02
CA PHE A 52 -12.12 3.45 2.22
C PHE A 52 -12.46 2.62 3.46
N LEU A 53 -13.75 2.30 3.66
CA LEU A 53 -14.21 1.53 4.82
C LEU A 53 -13.72 0.07 4.85
N GLN A 54 -13.32 -0.50 3.71
CA GLN A 54 -12.72 -1.83 3.66
C GLN A 54 -11.43 -1.91 4.47
N MET A 55 -10.63 -0.84 4.50
CA MET A 55 -9.32 -0.85 5.17
C MET A 55 -9.45 -1.00 6.70
N PRO A 56 -10.16 -0.12 7.44
CA PRO A 56 -10.34 -0.32 8.88
C PRO A 56 -11.19 -1.57 9.19
N GLY A 57 -12.13 -1.96 8.30
CA GLY A 57 -12.86 -3.22 8.44
C GLY A 57 -11.94 -4.45 8.38
N ALA A 58 -11.02 -4.50 7.42
CA ALA A 58 -10.03 -5.56 7.31
C ALA A 58 -9.08 -5.57 8.51
N TRP A 59 -8.65 -4.41 9.02
CA TRP A 59 -7.90 -4.36 10.29
C TRP A 59 -8.64 -5.01 11.47
N VAL A 60 -9.96 -4.85 11.55
CA VAL A 60 -10.77 -5.45 12.62
C VAL A 60 -10.97 -6.96 12.42
N VAL A 61 -11.21 -7.40 11.19
CA VAL A 61 -11.60 -8.79 10.89
C VAL A 61 -10.40 -9.68 10.58
N GLN A 62 -9.49 -9.22 9.74
CA GLN A 62 -8.30 -9.96 9.27
C GLN A 62 -7.07 -9.68 10.13
N GLY A 63 -7.05 -8.56 10.87
CA GLY A 63 -5.93 -8.17 11.71
C GLY A 63 -4.83 -7.39 10.99
N PHE A 64 -4.92 -7.22 9.67
CA PHE A 64 -4.05 -6.38 8.87
C PHE A 64 -4.77 -5.79 7.65
N ALA A 65 -4.30 -4.65 7.17
CA ALA A 65 -4.63 -4.05 5.89
C ALA A 65 -3.60 -2.94 5.57
N MET A 66 -3.84 -2.16 4.50
CA MET A 66 -3.04 -0.95 4.29
C MET A 66 -3.25 0.05 5.43
N PHE A 67 -2.16 0.66 5.87
CA PHE A 67 -2.16 1.77 6.81
C PHE A 67 -2.47 3.06 6.07
N SER A 68 -3.10 4.02 6.75
CA SER A 68 -3.00 5.43 6.37
C SER A 68 -1.60 5.94 6.68
N VAL A 69 -1.05 6.71 5.75
CA VAL A 69 0.28 7.32 5.83
C VAL A 69 0.11 8.81 6.08
N VAL A 70 0.61 9.28 7.21
CA VAL A 70 0.48 10.67 7.66
C VAL A 70 1.86 11.31 7.75
N GLU A 71 2.04 12.48 7.15
CA GLU A 71 3.28 13.26 7.28
C GLU A 71 3.37 13.85 8.70
N LYS A 72 4.41 13.51 9.47
CA LYS A 72 4.57 13.96 10.86
C LYS A 72 4.62 15.49 10.98
N ALA A 73 5.32 16.15 10.05
CA ALA A 73 5.53 17.59 10.10
C ALA A 73 4.24 18.41 9.95
N THR A 74 3.25 17.91 9.22
CA THR A 74 2.02 18.66 8.91
C THR A 74 0.75 18.00 9.44
N GLY A 75 0.82 16.74 9.88
CA GLY A 75 -0.35 15.94 10.24
C GLY A 75 -1.25 15.58 9.05
N ARG A 76 -0.85 15.90 7.81
CA ARG A 76 -1.67 15.64 6.63
C ARG A 76 -1.57 14.19 6.19
N TRP A 77 -2.71 13.65 5.77
CA TRP A 77 -2.78 12.36 5.09
C TRP A 77 -2.13 12.45 3.71
N MET A 78 -1.19 11.55 3.44
CA MET A 78 -0.38 11.51 2.22
C MET A 78 -0.75 10.34 1.30
N GLY A 79 -1.41 9.31 1.82
CA GLY A 79 -1.67 8.09 1.08
C GLY A 79 -1.97 6.92 1.99
N GLN A 80 -1.95 5.73 1.39
CA GLN A 80 -1.96 4.47 2.11
C GLN A 80 -0.86 3.54 1.60
N ALA A 81 -0.33 2.72 2.49
CA ALA A 81 0.63 1.68 2.16
C ALA A 81 0.50 0.53 3.15
N GLY A 82 0.71 -0.70 2.70
CA GLY A 82 0.87 -1.84 3.60
C GLY A 82 0.28 -3.16 3.10
N PRO A 83 0.17 -4.14 4.01
CA PRO A 83 -0.30 -5.49 3.69
C PRO A 83 -1.68 -5.50 3.03
N TRP A 84 -1.82 -6.31 1.99
CA TRP A 84 -3.05 -6.55 1.26
C TRP A 84 -3.11 -8.01 0.82
N PHE A 85 -4.11 -8.74 1.30
CA PHE A 85 -4.32 -10.12 0.92
C PHE A 85 -5.80 -10.50 1.07
N PRO A 86 -6.70 -9.94 0.23
CA PRO A 86 -8.09 -10.33 0.22
C PRO A 86 -8.26 -11.77 -0.31
N ASP A 87 -9.45 -12.33 -0.11
CA ASP A 87 -9.77 -13.67 -0.62
C ASP A 87 -9.56 -13.76 -2.14
N GLY A 88 -8.91 -14.84 -2.59
CA GLY A 88 -8.61 -15.07 -4.01
C GLY A 88 -7.50 -14.18 -4.61
N TRP A 89 -6.79 -13.38 -3.80
CA TRP A 89 -5.66 -12.58 -4.30
C TRP A 89 -4.47 -13.46 -4.69
N LEU A 90 -3.64 -12.97 -5.61
CA LEU A 90 -2.54 -13.75 -6.22
C LEU A 90 -1.33 -13.97 -5.30
N GLY A 91 -1.25 -13.30 -4.15
CA GLY A 91 -0.15 -13.44 -3.20
C GLY A 91 -0.18 -12.38 -2.10
N THR A 92 0.77 -12.48 -1.18
CA THR A 92 0.93 -11.55 -0.05
C THR A 92 1.45 -10.19 -0.52
N GLU A 93 0.55 -9.24 -0.77
CA GLU A 93 0.89 -7.96 -1.36
C GLU A 93 1.23 -6.88 -0.32
N VAL A 94 2.22 -6.03 -0.62
CA VAL A 94 2.34 -4.70 -0.02
C VAL A 94 1.93 -3.67 -1.07
N GLY A 95 0.69 -3.20 -0.96
CA GLY A 95 0.12 -2.21 -1.88
C GLY A 95 0.41 -0.78 -1.42
N TYR A 96 0.32 0.18 -2.34
CA TYR A 96 0.43 1.60 -2.02
C TYR A 96 -0.29 2.51 -3.01
N SER A 97 -0.79 3.64 -2.50
CA SER A 97 -1.36 4.73 -3.29
C SER A 97 -1.17 6.04 -2.55
N PHE A 98 -0.77 7.09 -3.28
CA PHE A 98 -0.37 8.35 -2.69
C PHE A 98 -1.04 9.53 -3.37
N HIS A 99 -1.43 10.50 -2.53
CA HIS A 99 -1.97 11.78 -2.94
C HIS A 99 -0.99 12.52 -3.85
N MET A 100 -1.47 13.39 -4.73
CA MET A 100 -0.64 13.99 -5.79
C MET A 100 0.53 14.79 -5.20
N ASP A 101 0.30 15.49 -4.09
CA ASP A 101 1.30 16.29 -3.37
C ASP A 101 2.29 15.48 -2.51
N ALA A 102 2.09 14.15 -2.40
CA ALA A 102 3.03 13.24 -1.76
C ALA A 102 4.06 12.66 -2.77
N ARG A 103 3.82 12.81 -4.07
CA ARG A 103 4.67 12.26 -5.14
C ARG A 103 6.01 12.98 -5.22
N GLY A 104 7.05 12.28 -5.66
CA GLY A 104 8.40 12.83 -5.80
C GLY A 104 9.16 13.07 -4.48
N LYS A 105 8.52 12.88 -3.31
CA LYS A 105 9.13 13.10 -1.98
C LYS A 105 9.77 11.85 -1.36
N GLY A 106 9.65 10.71 -2.01
CA GLY A 106 10.13 9.41 -1.51
C GLY A 106 9.23 8.74 -0.47
N TYR A 107 8.05 9.29 -0.17
CA TYR A 107 7.16 8.71 0.84
C TYR A 107 6.66 7.31 0.52
N ALA A 108 6.44 6.98 -0.75
CA ALA A 108 6.05 5.63 -1.13
C ALA A 108 7.12 4.61 -0.73
N THR A 109 8.38 4.87 -1.08
CA THR A 109 9.49 3.98 -0.72
C THR A 109 9.68 3.88 0.79
N GLU A 110 9.64 5.01 1.51
CA GLU A 110 9.78 5.03 2.98
C GLU A 110 8.64 4.27 3.69
N ALA A 111 7.39 4.53 3.32
CA ALA A 111 6.24 3.86 3.89
C ALA A 111 6.24 2.35 3.58
N CYS A 112 6.52 1.99 2.32
CA CYS A 112 6.57 0.60 1.90
C CYS A 112 7.66 -0.17 2.63
N ALA A 113 8.85 0.42 2.82
CA ALA A 113 9.92 -0.21 3.59
C ALA A 113 9.46 -0.57 5.01
N ALA A 114 8.86 0.38 5.73
CA ALA A 114 8.33 0.12 7.08
C ALA A 114 7.22 -0.95 7.09
N THR A 115 6.36 -0.98 6.07
CA THR A 115 5.30 -1.99 5.99
C THR A 115 5.77 -3.36 5.53
N MET A 116 6.87 -3.43 4.77
CA MET A 116 7.53 -4.69 4.45
C MET A 116 8.19 -5.28 5.70
N ASP A 117 8.88 -4.46 6.50
CA ASP A 117 9.37 -4.88 7.82
C ASP A 117 8.22 -5.45 8.67
N TYR A 118 7.08 -4.75 8.74
CA TYR A 118 5.90 -5.25 9.44
C TYR A 118 5.35 -6.57 8.87
N ALA A 119 5.25 -6.70 7.54
CA ALA A 119 4.75 -7.91 6.89
C ALA A 119 5.64 -9.13 7.17
N PHE A 120 6.96 -8.97 7.05
CA PHE A 120 7.90 -10.04 7.33
C PHE A 120 7.97 -10.32 8.84
N ASP A 121 8.24 -9.32 9.67
CA ASP A 121 8.59 -9.54 11.08
C ASP A 121 7.37 -9.81 11.96
N THR A 122 6.21 -9.20 11.64
CA THR A 122 5.00 -9.32 12.46
C THR A 122 3.96 -10.26 11.86
N LEU A 123 3.72 -10.19 10.54
CA LEU A 123 2.74 -11.09 9.91
C LEU A 123 3.35 -12.46 9.53
N GLY A 124 4.66 -12.61 9.61
CA GLY A 124 5.32 -13.89 9.35
C GLY A 124 5.31 -14.30 7.87
N TRP A 125 5.09 -13.37 6.93
CA TRP A 125 5.08 -13.68 5.50
C TRP A 125 6.45 -14.12 5.01
N ASP A 126 6.54 -15.06 4.08
CA ASP A 126 7.84 -15.50 3.51
C ASP A 126 8.20 -14.76 2.22
N GLU A 127 7.20 -14.14 1.59
CA GLU A 127 7.39 -13.28 0.43
C GLU A 127 6.44 -12.09 0.43
N VAL A 128 6.81 -11.05 -0.30
CA VAL A 128 5.97 -9.90 -0.61
C VAL A 128 5.94 -9.70 -2.11
N ILE A 129 4.74 -9.44 -2.62
CA ILE A 129 4.51 -9.02 -4.01
C ILE A 129 3.96 -7.58 -4.08
N HIS A 130 3.96 -7.04 -5.29
CA HIS A 130 3.26 -5.84 -5.72
C HIS A 130 2.63 -6.15 -7.08
N SER A 131 1.33 -5.95 -7.22
CA SER A 131 0.65 -6.09 -8.51
C SER A 131 0.67 -4.73 -9.24
N ILE A 132 1.42 -4.65 -10.35
CA ILE A 132 1.70 -3.37 -10.99
C ILE A 132 1.35 -3.46 -12.47
N SER A 133 0.54 -2.51 -12.96
CA SER A 133 0.29 -2.38 -14.39
C SER A 133 1.62 -2.18 -15.15
N PRO A 134 1.85 -2.86 -16.30
CA PRO A 134 3.05 -2.68 -17.11
C PRO A 134 3.27 -1.23 -17.59
N GLU A 135 2.22 -0.42 -17.64
CA GLU A 135 2.27 1.00 -18.01
C GLU A 135 2.62 1.93 -16.83
N ASN A 136 2.54 1.45 -15.59
CA ASN A 136 2.75 2.25 -14.38
C ASN A 136 4.24 2.28 -13.99
N THR A 137 5.06 2.96 -14.80
CA THR A 137 6.51 3.08 -14.61
C THR A 137 6.89 3.71 -13.28
N ALA A 138 6.07 4.62 -12.73
CA ALA A 138 6.29 5.22 -11.43
C ALA A 138 6.22 4.19 -10.28
N SER A 139 5.24 3.29 -10.32
CA SER A 139 5.11 2.21 -9.33
C SER A 139 6.21 1.15 -9.51
N GLN A 140 6.55 0.79 -10.75
CA GLN A 140 7.70 -0.09 -11.02
C GLN A 140 8.99 0.47 -10.43
N ALA A 141 9.22 1.78 -10.56
CA ALA A 141 10.40 2.43 -9.98
C ALA A 141 10.39 2.41 -8.44
N VAL A 142 9.23 2.40 -7.78
CA VAL A 142 9.15 2.21 -6.31
C VAL A 142 9.50 0.77 -5.95
N ALA A 143 8.92 -0.22 -6.64
CA ALA A 143 9.21 -1.64 -6.44
C ALA A 143 10.71 -1.94 -6.63
N GLN A 144 11.34 -1.40 -7.68
CA GLN A 144 12.77 -1.53 -7.93
C GLN A 144 13.63 -0.92 -6.83
N ARG A 145 13.26 0.27 -6.32
CA ARG A 145 13.99 0.91 -5.21
C ARG A 145 13.94 0.06 -3.95
N LEU A 146 12.78 -0.54 -3.65
CA LEU A 146 12.62 -1.51 -2.56
C LEU A 146 13.39 -2.82 -2.81
N GLY A 147 13.90 -3.04 -4.03
CA GLY A 147 14.61 -4.24 -4.39
C GLY A 147 13.72 -5.39 -4.85
N SER A 148 12.44 -5.16 -5.13
CA SER A 148 11.56 -6.14 -5.78
C SER A 148 11.92 -6.26 -7.27
N ARG A 149 11.70 -7.44 -7.85
CA ARG A 149 11.99 -7.73 -9.26
C ARG A 149 10.73 -8.17 -9.98
N ASN A 150 10.63 -7.84 -11.27
CA ASN A 150 9.53 -8.31 -12.11
C ASN A 150 9.66 -9.82 -12.30
N ARG A 151 8.64 -10.57 -11.86
CA ARG A 151 8.52 -12.02 -11.97
C ARG A 151 7.61 -12.46 -13.12
N GLY A 152 7.15 -11.51 -13.94
CA GLY A 152 6.29 -11.72 -15.11
C GLY A 152 4.81 -11.43 -14.86
N PRO A 153 3.96 -11.73 -15.84
CA PRO A 153 2.53 -11.44 -15.77
C PRO A 153 1.83 -12.17 -14.63
N GLY A 154 0.85 -11.53 -14.02
CA GLY A 154 -0.07 -12.15 -13.05
C GLY A 154 -1.53 -11.95 -13.44
N LYS A 155 -2.44 -12.54 -12.66
CA LYS A 155 -3.88 -12.42 -12.86
C LYS A 155 -4.57 -12.07 -11.55
N LEU A 156 -5.25 -10.93 -11.51
CA LEU A 156 -6.09 -10.53 -10.38
C LEU A 156 -7.40 -11.32 -10.38
N PRO A 157 -8.08 -11.46 -9.24
CA PRO A 157 -9.42 -12.03 -9.19
C PRO A 157 -10.46 -11.08 -9.83
N PRO A 158 -11.60 -11.61 -10.31
CA PRO A 158 -12.72 -10.78 -10.75
C PRO A 158 -13.17 -9.79 -9.66
N PRO A 159 -13.59 -8.56 -10.03
CA PRO A 159 -13.76 -8.06 -11.39
C PRO A 159 -12.49 -7.43 -12.00
N LEU A 160 -11.33 -7.59 -11.38
CA LEU A 160 -10.08 -6.96 -11.81
C LEU A 160 -9.27 -7.81 -12.80
N ASP A 161 -9.78 -8.98 -13.17
CA ASP A 161 -9.11 -9.99 -13.98
C ASP A 161 -8.86 -9.57 -15.44
N ALA A 162 -9.52 -8.51 -15.91
CA ALA A 162 -9.26 -7.88 -17.20
C ALA A 162 -8.05 -6.94 -17.20
N HIS A 163 -7.54 -6.53 -16.03
CA HIS A 163 -6.40 -5.61 -15.94
C HIS A 163 -5.09 -6.38 -16.10
N ALA A 164 -4.29 -5.99 -17.10
CA ALA A 164 -2.93 -6.47 -17.24
C ALA A 164 -2.06 -5.97 -16.08
N ILE A 165 -1.44 -6.91 -15.37
CA ILE A 165 -0.48 -6.63 -14.30
C ILE A 165 0.73 -7.54 -14.44
N ASP A 166 1.87 -7.01 -14.01
CA ASP A 166 3.07 -7.79 -13.71
C ASP A 166 3.22 -7.92 -12.19
N VAL A 167 3.71 -9.07 -11.76
CA VAL A 167 4.01 -9.35 -10.36
C VAL A 167 5.44 -8.94 -10.08
N TRP A 168 5.63 -7.96 -9.19
CA TRP A 168 6.93 -7.58 -8.68
C TRP A 168 7.09 -8.12 -7.28
N GLY A 169 8.16 -8.84 -6.97
CA GLY A 169 8.27 -9.42 -5.63
C GLY A 169 9.68 -9.69 -5.17
N GLN A 170 9.78 -10.02 -3.88
CA GLN A 170 11.00 -10.46 -3.21
C GLN A 170 10.67 -11.33 -1.98
N THR A 171 11.59 -12.22 -1.60
CA THR A 171 11.48 -13.05 -0.39
C THR A 171 11.90 -12.28 0.87
N ARG A 172 11.62 -12.86 2.04
CA ARG A 172 12.10 -12.37 3.33
C ARG A 172 13.62 -12.19 3.36
N GLU A 173 14.37 -13.15 2.84
CA GLU A 173 15.84 -13.12 2.81
C GLU A 173 16.35 -12.02 1.88
N GLU A 174 15.73 -11.87 0.71
CA GLU A 174 16.04 -10.79 -0.22
C GLU A 174 15.76 -9.42 0.42
N TRP A 175 14.64 -9.29 1.15
CA TRP A 175 14.31 -8.06 1.87
C TRP A 175 15.30 -7.76 2.98
N ALA A 176 15.72 -8.75 3.78
CA ALA A 176 16.71 -8.55 4.84
C ALA A 176 18.03 -7.95 4.31
N GLU A 177 18.45 -8.34 3.10
CA GLU A 177 19.62 -7.76 2.43
C GLU A 177 19.32 -6.39 1.81
N ASN A 178 18.19 -6.24 1.10
CA ASN A 178 17.81 -4.97 0.47
C ASN A 178 17.55 -3.86 1.50
N ARG A 179 17.00 -4.22 2.68
CA ARG A 179 16.61 -3.30 3.76
C ARG A 179 17.78 -2.50 4.32
N LYS A 180 19.00 -3.04 4.23
CA LYS A 180 20.26 -2.38 4.64
C LYS A 180 20.53 -1.07 3.89
N ARG A 181 19.90 -0.86 2.72
CA ARG A 181 20.01 0.38 1.93
C ARG A 181 19.19 1.56 2.50
N PHE A 182 18.30 1.27 3.45
CA PHE A 182 17.39 2.22 4.09
C PHE A 182 17.69 2.40 5.58
N ALA A 183 18.79 1.82 6.06
CA ALA A 183 19.26 1.93 7.44
C ALA A 183 20.24 3.09 7.61
#